data_AF-A0A3M6EPA5-F1
#
_entry.id   AF-A0A3M6EPA5-F1
#
_cell.length_a   1.000
_cell.length_b   1.000
_cell.length_c   1.000
_cell.angle_alpha   90.00
_cell.angle_beta   90.00
_cell.angle_gamma   90.00
#
_symmetry.space_group_name_H-M   'P 1'
#
loop_
_entity.id
_entity.type
_entity.pdbx_description
1 polymer ?
#
loop_
_entity_poly.entity_id
_entity_poly.type
_entity_poly.pdbx_seq_one_letter_code
_entity_poly.pdbx_strand_id
1 'polypeptide(L)'
;MLRSILGASEQRFQTSNCITSSTRRGQIRRDVFLDLYEDRKVIDYLDSLNDASRHDLAYLKTPILISVCILCICYQLAMRPKQIAKLKVEHLNIFNFENSVSVQFRFFRGKQRKSTAPIPMLRKIKREWANIFVELHRRRTTDQAFPQASGALPDSLFGLTPAGVVISLARVSAELGLDGRSSTDFRHSAAQRMVDAGATQEELAEYMGHTWSMTGLVYFESSPTQAERVNRALAISPICSKIERIARNRTISTEDLSSALPAHQIGGMPHGIPIAGIGMCTLGQGLCAKNPVLSCYGCDRFLAVQNSKIHEEVRDGLRPVVLQFYNASRGENYSPAYSQLQDVLERVEHVIDELNGAVDNE
;
A
#
# COMPACT_ATOMS: atom_id res chain seq x y z
N MET A 1 18.98 70.21 3.04
CA MET A 1 19.82 69.56 4.08
C MET A 1 19.24 68.18 4.33
N LEU A 2 19.90 67.14 3.81
CA LEU A 2 19.91 65.71 4.21
C LEU A 2 18.63 64.84 4.19
N ARG A 3 18.61 63.90 3.20
CA ARG A 3 18.22 62.46 3.18
C ARG A 3 16.74 62.06 3.37
N SER A 4 15.99 61.62 2.34
CA SER A 4 15.92 60.28 1.65
C SER A 4 15.30 59.18 2.53
N ILE A 5 14.23 58.44 2.17
CA ILE A 5 14.18 57.33 1.17
C ILE A 5 12.77 56.68 1.19
N LEU A 6 12.24 56.35 -0.02
CA LEU A 6 11.29 55.26 -0.43
C LEU A 6 9.92 55.11 0.30
N GLY A 7 8.78 54.84 -0.32
CA GLY A 7 8.42 54.42 -1.68
C GLY A 7 7.15 53.52 -1.62
N ALA A 8 6.38 53.52 -2.71
CA ALA A 8 5.35 52.56 -3.12
C ALA A 8 3.90 52.69 -2.59
N SER A 9 3.04 53.05 -3.54
CA SER A 9 1.58 53.00 -3.58
C SER A 9 1.07 51.60 -4.00
N GLU A 10 0.10 51.04 -3.27
CA GLU A 10 -0.71 49.92 -3.75
C GLU A 10 -2.20 50.29 -3.73
N GLN A 11 -2.76 50.51 -4.93
CA GLN A 11 -4.18 50.66 -5.18
C GLN A 11 -4.82 49.29 -5.47
N ARG A 12 -5.91 49.02 -4.76
CA ARG A 12 -6.88 47.96 -5.00
C ARG A 12 -7.52 48.08 -6.39
N PHE A 13 -7.54 46.99 -7.15
CA PHE A 13 -8.56 46.68 -8.16
C PHE A 13 -8.80 45.15 -8.16
N GLN A 14 -9.92 44.72 -7.58
CA GLN A 14 -11.09 44.16 -8.28
C GLN A 14 -10.80 42.87 -9.06
N THR A 15 -11.20 41.74 -8.49
CA THR A 15 -11.62 40.56 -9.25
C THR A 15 -13.13 40.38 -9.07
N SER A 16 -13.82 40.52 -10.20
CA SER A 16 -15.26 40.35 -10.36
C SER A 16 -15.66 38.87 -10.31
N ASN A 17 -16.84 38.66 -9.72
CA ASN A 17 -17.57 37.39 -9.64
C ASN A 17 -17.74 36.68 -10.99
N CYS A 18 -17.68 35.35 -10.97
CA CYS A 18 -18.45 34.52 -11.89
C CYS A 18 -18.96 33.24 -11.20
N ILE A 19 -20.27 33.28 -10.90
CA ILE A 19 -21.27 32.21 -11.00
C ILE A 19 -21.13 30.99 -10.08
N THR A 20 -21.93 31.06 -9.03
CA THR A 20 -22.49 29.95 -8.24
C THR A 20 -23.22 28.93 -9.12
N SER A 21 -22.82 27.66 -9.06
CA SER A 21 -23.77 26.55 -9.10
C SER A 21 -23.34 25.46 -8.12
N SER A 22 -24.25 25.15 -7.20
CA SER A 22 -24.03 24.30 -6.04
C SER A 22 -24.01 22.82 -6.43
N THR A 23 -22.88 22.15 -6.21
CA THR A 23 -22.87 20.71 -5.94
C THR A 23 -21.95 20.49 -4.73
N ARG A 24 -22.53 20.33 -3.53
CA ARG A 24 -21.77 19.98 -2.32
C ARG A 24 -21.18 18.57 -2.52
N ARG A 25 -19.97 18.47 -3.09
CA ARG A 25 -19.14 17.26 -2.96
C ARG A 25 -18.74 17.18 -1.48
N GLY A 26 -19.24 16.17 -0.78
CA GLY A 26 -18.96 15.98 0.64
C GLY A 26 -17.48 15.72 0.85
N GLN A 27 -16.77 16.70 1.38
CA GLN A 27 -15.37 16.57 1.76
C GLN A 27 -15.32 15.80 3.09
N ILE A 28 -14.84 14.55 3.06
CA ILE A 28 -14.57 13.78 4.28
C ILE A 28 -13.27 14.33 4.88
N ARG A 29 -13.31 14.78 6.12
CA ARG A 29 -12.10 15.23 6.82
C ARG A 29 -11.18 14.03 7.10
N ARG A 30 -9.86 14.25 7.07
CA ARG A 30 -8.84 13.20 7.30
C ARG A 30 -8.87 12.61 8.72
N ASP A 31 -9.51 13.28 9.68
CA ASP A 31 -9.71 12.81 11.05
C ASP A 31 -10.75 11.68 11.18
N VAL A 32 -11.49 11.38 10.10
CA VAL A 32 -12.55 10.35 10.06
C VAL A 32 -11.98 8.94 9.85
N PHE A 33 -10.74 8.82 9.37
CA PHE A 33 -10.10 7.52 9.16
C PHE A 33 -9.39 7.03 10.43
N LEU A 34 -9.35 5.72 10.62
CA LEU A 34 -8.45 5.08 11.56
C LEU A 34 -7.02 5.31 11.09
N ASP A 35 -6.15 5.69 12.00
CA ASP A 35 -4.71 5.73 11.73
C ASP A 35 -4.09 4.31 11.78
N LEU A 36 -2.82 4.21 11.39
CA LEU A 36 -2.11 2.92 11.35
C LEU A 36 -2.00 2.24 12.72
N TYR A 37 -1.95 3.02 13.80
CA TYR A 37 -1.85 2.50 15.16
C TYR A 37 -3.20 1.96 15.64
N GLU A 38 -4.28 2.68 15.34
CA GLU A 38 -5.65 2.24 15.58
C GLU A 38 -6.01 0.98 14.78
N ASP A 39 -5.65 0.94 13.50
CA ASP A 39 -5.82 -0.25 12.65
C ASP A 39 -5.09 -1.46 13.24
N ARG A 40 -3.85 -1.26 13.68
CA ARG A 40 -3.05 -2.31 14.29
C ARG A 40 -3.65 -2.81 15.59
N LYS A 41 -4.15 -1.92 16.46
CA LYS A 41 -4.86 -2.31 17.69
C LYS A 41 -6.03 -3.24 17.41
N VAL A 42 -6.84 -2.96 16.37
CA VAL A 42 -7.98 -3.79 16.01
C VAL A 42 -7.53 -5.16 15.49
N ILE A 43 -6.51 -5.19 14.62
CA ILE A 43 -5.95 -6.44 14.06
C ILE A 43 -5.37 -7.29 15.18
N ASP A 44 -4.44 -6.73 15.96
CA ASP A 44 -3.75 -7.45 17.04
C ASP A 44 -4.76 -7.99 18.06
N TYR A 45 -5.81 -7.22 18.37
CA TYR A 45 -6.88 -7.69 19.25
C TYR A 45 -7.67 -8.88 18.65
N LEU A 46 -8.15 -8.77 17.40
CA LEU A 46 -8.89 -9.84 16.74
C LEU A 46 -8.03 -11.11 16.55
N ASP A 47 -6.76 -10.95 16.17
CA ASP A 47 -5.80 -12.04 16.03
C ASP A 47 -5.51 -12.71 17.37
N SER A 48 -5.34 -11.93 18.45
CA SER A 48 -5.06 -12.47 19.79
C SER A 48 -6.19 -13.33 20.36
N LEU A 49 -7.44 -13.06 19.96
CA LEU A 49 -8.61 -13.85 20.36
C LEU A 49 -8.68 -15.17 19.59
N ASN A 50 -8.12 -15.23 18.39
CA ASN A 50 -8.14 -16.42 17.53
C ASN A 50 -6.78 -17.15 17.48
N ASP A 51 -5.85 -16.81 18.38
CA ASP A 51 -4.59 -17.51 18.55
C ASP A 51 -4.87 -18.95 19.00
N ALA A 52 -4.52 -19.91 18.13
CA ALA A 52 -4.74 -21.33 18.33
C ALA A 52 -4.08 -21.88 19.62
N SER A 53 -3.07 -21.18 20.15
CA SER A 53 -2.42 -21.56 21.41
C SER A 53 -3.25 -21.24 22.67
N ARG A 54 -4.25 -20.35 22.59
CA ARG A 54 -4.94 -19.76 23.74
C ARG A 54 -6.26 -20.41 24.19
N HIS A 55 -6.60 -21.59 23.66
CA HIS A 55 -7.80 -22.37 24.04
C HIS A 55 -9.16 -21.72 23.71
N ASP A 56 -10.18 -22.58 23.70
CA ASP A 56 -11.61 -22.35 23.45
C ASP A 56 -12.12 -20.94 23.84
N LEU A 57 -12.78 -20.27 22.89
CA LEU A 57 -13.45 -18.97 23.08
C LEU A 57 -14.57 -18.99 24.14
N ALA A 58 -14.90 -20.14 24.71
CA ALA A 58 -15.83 -20.32 25.83
C ALA A 58 -15.54 -19.38 27.03
N TYR A 59 -14.29 -19.00 27.29
CA TYR A 59 -13.97 -18.10 28.42
C TYR A 59 -14.52 -16.67 28.24
N LEU A 60 -14.75 -16.23 27.00
CA LEU A 60 -15.31 -14.91 26.74
C LEU A 60 -16.77 -14.86 27.15
N LYS A 61 -17.19 -13.82 27.87
CA LYS A 61 -18.61 -13.60 28.18
C LYS A 61 -19.38 -13.23 26.91
N THR A 62 -20.62 -13.70 26.77
CA THR A 62 -21.45 -13.51 25.56
C THR A 62 -21.58 -12.03 25.13
N PRO A 63 -21.79 -11.05 26.03
CA PRO A 63 -21.83 -9.63 25.62
C PRO A 63 -20.51 -9.11 25.02
N ILE A 64 -19.37 -9.64 25.47
CA ILE A 64 -18.05 -9.28 24.92
C ILE A 64 -17.90 -9.90 23.54
N LEU A 65 -18.20 -11.20 23.41
CA LEU A 65 -18.18 -11.90 22.12
C LEU A 65 -19.03 -11.21 21.04
N ILE A 66 -20.25 -10.78 21.41
CA ILE A 66 -21.12 -9.99 20.53
C ILE A 66 -20.44 -8.70 20.08
N SER A 67 -19.80 -7.99 21.01
CA SER A 67 -19.13 -6.72 20.73
C SER A 67 -17.92 -6.92 19.81
N VAL A 68 -17.12 -7.97 20.03
CA VAL A 68 -15.99 -8.37 19.17
C VAL A 68 -16.47 -8.71 17.75
N CYS A 69 -17.53 -9.51 17.61
CA CYS A 69 -18.11 -9.84 16.30
C CYS A 69 -18.60 -8.58 15.56
N ILE A 70 -19.24 -7.65 16.27
CA ILE A 70 -19.69 -6.38 15.71
C ILE A 70 -18.50 -5.52 15.27
N LEU A 71 -17.43 -5.45 16.07
CA LEU A 71 -16.18 -4.77 15.70
C LEU A 71 -15.61 -5.36 14.42
N CYS A 72 -15.47 -6.69 14.34
CA CYS A 72 -14.97 -7.39 13.16
C CYS A 72 -15.82 -7.10 11.91
N ILE A 73 -17.15 -7.11 12.02
CA ILE A 73 -18.05 -6.80 10.89
C ILE A 73 -17.93 -5.33 10.46
N CYS A 74 -17.90 -4.39 11.41
CA CYS A 74 -17.74 -2.96 11.11
C CYS A 74 -16.39 -2.71 10.43
N TYR A 75 -15.33 -3.34 10.93
CA TYR A 75 -13.96 -3.19 10.45
C TYR A 75 -13.73 -3.83 9.07
N GLN A 76 -14.11 -5.09 8.89
CA GLN A 76 -13.80 -5.84 7.67
C GLN A 76 -14.85 -5.68 6.57
N LEU A 77 -16.13 -5.63 6.95
CA LEU A 77 -17.26 -5.67 6.00
C LEU A 77 -17.93 -4.31 5.81
N ALA A 78 -17.50 -3.29 6.59
CA ALA A 78 -18.03 -1.93 6.54
C ALA A 78 -19.56 -1.84 6.72
N MET A 79 -20.19 -2.84 7.36
CA MET A 79 -21.65 -2.89 7.47
C MET A 79 -22.17 -1.78 8.39
N ARG A 80 -23.32 -1.19 8.02
CA ARG A 80 -23.97 -0.20 8.88
C ARG A 80 -24.68 -0.88 10.05
N PRO A 81 -24.85 -0.22 11.21
CA PRO A 81 -25.55 -0.78 12.37
C PRO A 81 -26.94 -1.33 12.04
N LYS A 82 -27.70 -0.65 11.17
CA LYS A 82 -29.01 -1.13 10.69
C LYS A 82 -28.93 -2.42 9.87
N GLN A 83 -27.84 -2.66 9.14
CA GLN A 83 -27.63 -3.91 8.41
C GLN A 83 -27.24 -5.03 9.38
N ILE A 84 -26.37 -4.73 10.36
CA ILE A 84 -25.93 -5.68 11.40
C ILE A 84 -27.11 -6.15 12.24
N ALA A 85 -27.95 -5.23 12.73
CA ALA A 85 -29.15 -5.56 13.53
C ALA A 85 -30.17 -6.43 12.77
N LYS A 86 -30.17 -6.36 11.43
CA LYS A 86 -31.02 -7.15 10.53
C LYS A 86 -30.41 -8.49 10.10
N LEU A 87 -29.16 -8.78 10.46
CA LEU A 87 -28.60 -10.10 10.23
C LEU A 87 -29.39 -11.12 11.04
N LYS A 88 -29.78 -12.20 10.38
CA LYS A 88 -30.49 -13.32 10.97
C LYS A 88 -29.52 -14.48 11.16
N VAL A 89 -29.89 -15.46 11.96
CA VAL A 89 -29.08 -16.69 12.12
C VAL A 89 -28.82 -17.35 10.76
N GLU A 90 -29.84 -17.45 9.90
CA GLU A 90 -29.75 -17.98 8.53
C GLU A 90 -28.83 -17.20 7.57
N HIS A 91 -28.45 -15.97 7.93
CA HIS A 91 -27.57 -15.14 7.11
C HIS A 91 -26.07 -15.42 7.35
N LEU A 92 -25.76 -16.22 8.38
CA LEU A 92 -24.41 -16.65 8.72
C LEU A 92 -24.19 -18.07 8.20
N ASN A 93 -23.37 -18.20 7.16
CA ASN A 93 -22.99 -19.50 6.60
C ASN A 93 -21.63 -19.92 7.13
N ILE A 94 -21.55 -21.12 7.70
CA ILE A 94 -20.33 -21.71 8.25
C ILE A 94 -20.01 -22.97 7.44
N PHE A 95 -18.82 -23.00 6.83
CA PHE A 95 -18.32 -24.13 6.05
C PHE A 95 -17.14 -24.75 6.77
N ASN A 96 -17.24 -26.04 7.11
CA ASN A 96 -16.18 -26.80 7.76
C ASN A 96 -15.34 -27.53 6.71
N PHE A 97 -14.03 -27.45 6.87
CA PHE A 97 -13.02 -28.19 6.10
C PHE A 97 -12.13 -28.95 7.09
N GLU A 98 -11.35 -29.92 6.62
CA GLU A 98 -10.55 -30.82 7.47
C GLU A 98 -9.74 -30.09 8.56
N ASN A 99 -9.10 -28.96 8.21
CA ASN A 99 -8.22 -28.21 9.11
C ASN A 99 -8.60 -26.72 9.19
N SER A 100 -9.83 -26.35 8.83
CA SER A 100 -10.25 -24.94 8.83
C SER A 100 -11.75 -24.73 8.79
N VAL A 101 -12.17 -23.53 9.13
CA VAL A 101 -13.54 -23.08 8.94
C VAL A 101 -13.55 -21.82 8.07
N SER A 102 -14.57 -21.69 7.22
CA SER A 102 -14.85 -20.46 6.47
C SER A 102 -16.21 -19.92 6.88
N VAL A 103 -16.26 -18.64 7.19
CA VAL A 103 -17.48 -17.92 7.56
C VAL A 103 -17.85 -16.93 6.47
N GLN A 104 -19.11 -16.93 6.07
CA GLN A 104 -19.65 -15.98 5.09
C GLN A 104 -20.96 -15.36 5.59
N PHE A 105 -21.13 -14.07 5.33
CA PHE A 105 -22.35 -13.33 5.59
C PHE A 105 -23.12 -13.06 4.30
N ARG A 106 -24.42 -13.32 4.33
CA ARG A 106 -25.38 -12.80 3.34
C ARG A 106 -26.16 -11.63 3.94
N PHE A 107 -26.04 -10.45 3.37
CA PHE A 107 -26.82 -9.28 3.79
C PHE A 107 -27.30 -8.48 2.57
N PHE A 108 -28.08 -7.43 2.79
CA PHE A 108 -28.66 -6.66 1.69
C PHE A 108 -28.13 -5.23 1.66
N ARG A 109 -28.05 -4.64 0.46
CA ARG A 109 -27.66 -3.25 0.27
C ARG A 109 -28.58 -2.32 1.09
N GLY A 110 -27.97 -1.40 1.84
CA GLY A 110 -28.73 -0.54 2.77
C GLY A 110 -29.47 0.61 2.09
N LYS A 111 -28.88 1.22 1.05
CA LYS A 111 -29.49 2.33 0.29
C LYS A 111 -29.94 1.81 -1.07
N GLN A 112 -31.23 1.52 -1.20
CA GLN A 112 -31.86 1.15 -2.46
C GLN A 112 -33.14 1.97 -2.66
N ARG A 113 -33.55 2.17 -3.91
CA ARG A 113 -34.86 2.77 -4.20
C ARG A 113 -35.94 1.82 -3.67
N LYS A 114 -37.00 2.37 -3.07
CA LYS A 114 -38.07 1.57 -2.44
C LYS A 114 -38.75 0.58 -3.40
N SER A 115 -38.68 0.82 -4.71
CA SER A 115 -39.29 -0.01 -5.76
C SER A 115 -38.37 -1.11 -6.32
N THR A 116 -37.13 -1.25 -5.84
CA THR A 116 -36.18 -2.24 -6.34
C THR A 116 -36.05 -3.42 -5.38
N ALA A 117 -35.97 -4.64 -5.93
CA ALA A 117 -35.70 -5.83 -5.14
C ALA A 117 -34.42 -5.67 -4.29
N PRO A 118 -34.43 -6.13 -3.02
CA PRO A 118 -33.24 -6.11 -2.19
C PRO A 118 -32.09 -6.85 -2.86
N ILE A 119 -30.95 -6.18 -3.07
CA ILE A 119 -29.79 -6.79 -3.72
C ILE A 119 -28.94 -7.46 -2.63
N PRO A 120 -28.76 -8.80 -2.68
CA PRO A 120 -27.94 -9.50 -1.71
C PRO A 120 -26.45 -9.20 -1.95
N MET A 121 -25.69 -9.27 -0.87
CA MET A 121 -24.25 -9.12 -0.79
C MET A 121 -23.72 -10.32 -0.02
N LEU A 122 -22.78 -11.03 -0.63
CA LEU A 122 -22.07 -12.15 -0.01
C LEU A 122 -20.66 -11.69 0.31
N ARG A 123 -20.26 -11.82 1.58
CA ARG A 123 -18.91 -11.42 2.03
C ARG A 123 -18.34 -12.46 2.98
N LYS A 124 -17.08 -12.84 2.73
CA LYS A 124 -16.32 -13.79 3.55
C LYS A 124 -15.57 -13.06 4.65
N ILE A 125 -15.58 -13.63 5.86
CA ILE A 125 -14.72 -13.20 6.97
C ILE A 125 -13.32 -13.80 6.77
N LYS A 126 -12.28 -13.06 7.18
CA LYS A 126 -10.90 -13.56 7.17
C LYS A 126 -10.82 -14.89 7.93
N ARG A 127 -10.02 -15.84 7.42
CA ARG A 127 -9.96 -17.20 7.98
C ARG A 127 -9.52 -17.15 9.44
N GLU A 128 -8.63 -16.23 9.75
CA GLU A 128 -8.03 -15.96 11.04
C GLU A 128 -9.05 -15.42 12.06
N TRP A 129 -10.24 -14.98 11.67
CA TRP A 129 -11.26 -14.46 12.59
C TRP A 129 -12.54 -15.30 12.58
N ALA A 130 -12.55 -16.40 11.82
CA ALA A 130 -13.74 -17.17 11.58
C ALA A 130 -14.28 -17.87 12.85
N ASN A 131 -13.41 -18.33 13.76
CA ASN A 131 -13.86 -19.06 14.95
C ASN A 131 -14.67 -18.18 15.92
N ILE A 132 -14.44 -16.86 15.93
CA ILE A 132 -15.23 -15.91 16.73
C ILE A 132 -16.72 -16.00 16.35
N PHE A 133 -17.02 -16.17 15.06
CA PHE A 133 -18.39 -16.32 14.56
C PHE A 133 -18.94 -17.74 14.73
N VAL A 134 -18.08 -18.76 14.70
CA VAL A 134 -18.48 -20.14 15.03
C VAL A 134 -19.00 -20.20 16.47
N GLU A 135 -18.26 -19.61 17.41
CA GLU A 135 -18.66 -19.59 18.81
C GLU A 135 -19.92 -18.73 19.03
N LEU A 136 -20.03 -17.59 18.34
CA LEU A 136 -21.27 -16.78 18.36
C LEU A 136 -22.47 -17.61 17.89
N HIS A 137 -22.34 -18.30 16.76
CA HIS A 137 -23.41 -19.13 16.20
C HIS A 137 -23.80 -20.25 17.15
N ARG A 138 -22.83 -20.96 17.71
CA ARG A 138 -23.05 -22.02 18.70
C ARG A 138 -23.86 -21.50 19.89
N ARG A 139 -23.44 -20.37 20.50
CA ARG A 139 -24.18 -19.78 21.64
C ARG A 139 -25.58 -19.33 21.22
N ARG A 140 -25.70 -18.69 20.07
CA ARG A 140 -27.01 -18.18 19.59
C ARG A 140 -28.04 -19.28 19.38
N THR A 141 -27.61 -20.49 18.99
CA THR A 141 -28.49 -21.62 18.71
C THR A 141 -28.70 -22.56 19.90
N THR A 142 -27.80 -22.59 20.87
CA THR A 142 -27.84 -23.52 22.01
C THR A 142 -28.20 -22.88 23.35
N ASP A 143 -27.86 -21.61 23.56
CA ASP A 143 -28.10 -20.91 24.83
C ASP A 143 -29.52 -20.33 24.88
N GLN A 144 -30.36 -20.86 25.77
CA GLN A 144 -31.71 -20.35 25.98
C GLN A 144 -31.73 -18.92 26.55
N ALA A 145 -30.65 -18.50 27.21
CA ALA A 145 -30.51 -17.17 27.81
C ALA A 145 -29.70 -16.20 26.93
N PHE A 146 -29.54 -16.50 25.63
CA PHE A 146 -28.82 -15.60 24.74
C PHE A 146 -29.44 -14.19 24.75
N PRO A 147 -28.63 -13.11 24.86
CA PRO A 147 -29.15 -11.76 25.00
C PRO A 147 -30.11 -11.37 23.87
N GLN A 148 -31.32 -10.95 24.22
CA GLN A 148 -32.33 -10.45 23.30
C GLN A 148 -32.88 -9.11 23.82
N ALA A 149 -32.50 -8.02 23.19
CA ALA A 149 -32.98 -6.68 23.54
C ALA A 149 -34.45 -6.50 23.14
N SER A 150 -35.19 -5.73 23.94
CA SER A 150 -36.55 -5.31 23.58
C SER A 150 -36.53 -4.56 22.24
N GLY A 151 -37.42 -4.97 21.32
CA GLY A 151 -37.50 -4.42 19.96
C GLY A 151 -36.45 -4.95 18.96
N ALA A 152 -35.58 -5.88 19.36
CA ALA A 152 -34.74 -6.62 18.41
C ALA A 152 -35.57 -7.69 17.68
N LEU A 153 -35.18 -8.03 16.45
CA LEU A 153 -35.86 -9.07 15.68
C LEU A 153 -35.69 -10.44 16.38
N PRO A 154 -36.73 -11.28 16.46
CA PRO A 154 -36.66 -12.58 17.16
C PRO A 154 -35.56 -13.50 16.62
N ASP A 155 -35.35 -13.48 15.30
CA ASP A 155 -34.35 -14.27 14.57
C ASP A 155 -33.04 -13.53 14.35
N SER A 156 -32.86 -12.36 14.99
CA SER A 156 -31.61 -11.58 14.91
C SER A 156 -30.43 -12.42 15.36
N LEU A 157 -29.34 -12.41 14.59
CA LEU A 157 -28.09 -13.08 14.93
C LEU A 157 -27.49 -12.55 16.24
N PHE A 158 -27.59 -11.24 16.45
CA PHE A 158 -27.00 -10.57 17.62
C PHE A 158 -28.01 -10.32 18.75
N GLY A 159 -29.31 -10.44 18.48
CA GLY A 159 -30.34 -10.11 19.46
C GLY A 159 -30.37 -8.62 19.84
N LEU A 160 -29.87 -7.73 18.98
CA LEU A 160 -29.73 -6.29 19.26
C LEU A 160 -30.53 -5.42 18.28
N THR A 161 -30.98 -4.27 18.78
CA THR A 161 -31.49 -3.18 17.94
C THR A 161 -30.33 -2.42 17.28
N PRO A 162 -30.58 -1.56 16.27
CA PRO A 162 -29.52 -0.73 15.68
C PRO A 162 -28.79 0.15 16.71
N ALA A 163 -29.50 0.64 17.74
CA ALA A 163 -28.88 1.38 18.84
C ALA A 163 -28.02 0.47 19.73
N GLY A 164 -28.50 -0.75 20.02
CA GLY A 164 -27.73 -1.76 20.74
C GLY A 164 -26.41 -2.10 20.04
N VAL A 165 -26.41 -2.23 18.70
CA VAL A 165 -25.19 -2.46 17.92
C VAL A 165 -24.18 -1.32 18.10
N VAL A 166 -24.64 -0.06 18.09
CA VAL A 166 -23.78 1.11 18.30
C VAL A 166 -23.18 1.11 19.71
N ILE A 167 -23.98 0.78 20.72
CA ILE A 167 -23.53 0.70 22.12
C ILE A 167 -22.50 -0.43 22.30
N SER A 168 -22.75 -1.60 21.72
CA SER A 168 -21.81 -2.73 21.75
C SER A 168 -20.49 -2.39 21.06
N LEU A 169 -20.54 -1.72 19.90
CA LEU A 169 -19.32 -1.25 19.23
C LEU A 169 -18.56 -0.24 20.10
N ALA A 170 -19.25 0.76 20.65
CA ALA A 170 -18.63 1.78 21.48
C ALA A 170 -17.93 1.18 22.71
N ARG A 171 -18.52 0.14 23.33
CA ARG A 171 -17.91 -0.58 24.46
C ARG A 171 -16.56 -1.20 24.10
N VAL A 172 -16.51 -2.02 23.05
CA VAL A 172 -15.25 -2.70 22.66
C VAL A 172 -14.25 -1.70 22.08
N SER A 173 -14.70 -0.65 21.40
CA SER A 173 -13.82 0.43 20.94
C SER A 173 -13.17 1.17 22.11
N ALA A 174 -13.91 1.46 23.18
CA ALA A 174 -13.36 2.06 24.40
C ALA A 174 -12.32 1.16 25.08
N GLU A 175 -12.57 -0.15 25.16
CA GLU A 175 -11.62 -1.13 25.71
C GLU A 175 -10.28 -1.17 24.93
N LEU A 176 -10.30 -0.82 23.64
CA LEU A 176 -9.11 -0.73 22.78
C LEU A 176 -8.46 0.67 22.78
N GLY A 177 -9.01 1.61 23.55
CA GLY A 177 -8.61 3.02 23.52
C GLY A 177 -8.82 3.65 22.14
N LEU A 178 -9.96 3.31 21.51
CA LEU A 178 -10.48 3.87 20.26
C LEU A 178 -11.73 4.69 20.54
N ASP A 179 -11.77 5.37 21.68
CA ASP A 179 -12.89 6.19 22.13
C ASP A 179 -13.28 7.22 21.06
N GLY A 180 -14.59 7.35 20.83
CA GLY A 180 -15.13 8.24 19.81
C GLY A 180 -15.14 7.67 18.39
N ARG A 181 -14.49 6.53 18.11
CA ARG A 181 -14.60 5.86 16.80
C ARG A 181 -15.96 5.20 16.64
N SER A 182 -16.71 5.67 15.66
CA SER A 182 -18.06 5.22 15.34
C SER A 182 -18.08 4.18 14.22
N SER A 183 -19.21 3.48 14.06
CA SER A 183 -19.41 2.56 12.93
C SER A 183 -19.24 3.23 11.55
N THR A 184 -19.42 4.55 11.49
CA THR A 184 -19.25 5.34 10.26
C THR A 184 -17.77 5.51 9.96
N ASP A 185 -16.94 5.74 10.97
CA ASP A 185 -15.49 5.90 10.85
C ASP A 185 -14.83 4.58 10.43
N PHE A 186 -15.24 3.45 11.04
CA PHE A 186 -14.84 2.11 10.60
C PHE A 186 -15.19 1.87 9.14
N ARG A 187 -16.39 2.27 8.72
CA ARG A 187 -16.84 2.13 7.33
C ARG A 187 -16.05 3.00 6.35
N HIS A 188 -15.76 4.25 6.72
CA HIS A 188 -14.93 5.15 5.91
C HIS A 188 -13.49 4.60 5.80
N SER A 189 -12.94 4.10 6.89
CA SER A 189 -11.59 3.51 6.93
C SER A 189 -11.51 2.24 6.09
N ALA A 190 -12.52 1.37 6.17
CA ALA A 190 -12.60 0.18 5.34
C ALA A 190 -12.70 0.51 3.83
N ALA A 191 -13.48 1.54 3.47
CA ALA A 191 -13.53 2.06 2.10
C ALA A 191 -12.17 2.63 1.66
N GLN A 192 -11.50 3.40 2.51
CA GLN A 192 -10.18 3.97 2.24
C GLN A 192 -9.14 2.88 1.99
N ARG A 193 -9.09 1.86 2.85
CA ARG A 193 -8.16 0.73 2.69
C ARG A 193 -8.37 -0.05 1.40
N MET A 194 -9.62 -0.20 0.98
CA MET A 194 -9.94 -0.83 -0.30
C MET A 194 -9.39 -0.01 -1.48
N VAL A 195 -9.52 1.32 -1.43
CA VAL A 195 -8.95 2.22 -2.42
C VAL A 195 -7.42 2.19 -2.39
N ASP A 196 -6.81 2.23 -1.21
CA ASP A 196 -5.36 2.22 -1.06
C ASP A 196 -4.74 0.88 -1.54
N ALA A 197 -5.47 -0.22 -1.35
CA ALA A 197 -5.13 -1.53 -1.91
C ALA A 197 -5.22 -1.57 -3.44
N GLY A 198 -5.94 -0.63 -4.06
CA GLY A 198 -6.02 -0.49 -5.51
C GLY A 198 -7.34 -0.84 -6.15
N ALA A 199 -8.41 -0.97 -5.36
CA ALA A 199 -9.72 -1.31 -5.91
C ALA A 199 -10.23 -0.23 -6.88
N THR A 200 -10.96 -0.68 -7.89
CA THR A 200 -11.70 0.15 -8.84
C THR A 200 -12.93 0.81 -8.19
N GLN A 201 -13.53 1.79 -8.88
CA GLN A 201 -14.72 2.46 -8.38
C GLN A 201 -15.92 1.51 -8.28
N GLU A 202 -16.01 0.56 -9.21
CA GLU A 202 -17.03 -0.47 -9.29
C GLU A 202 -16.90 -1.44 -8.11
N GLU A 203 -15.69 -1.93 -7.83
CA GLU A 203 -15.40 -2.80 -6.69
C GLU A 203 -15.70 -2.09 -5.36
N LEU A 204 -15.29 -0.82 -5.22
CA LEU A 204 -15.60 -0.03 -4.03
C LEU A 204 -17.09 0.17 -3.85
N ALA A 205 -17.82 0.47 -4.92
CA ALA A 205 -19.26 0.66 -4.87
C ALA A 205 -19.99 -0.66 -4.55
N GLU A 206 -19.53 -1.78 -5.09
CA GLU A 206 -20.05 -3.10 -4.74
C GLU A 206 -19.78 -3.42 -3.26
N TYR A 207 -18.55 -3.19 -2.78
CA TYR A 207 -18.18 -3.38 -1.38
C TYR A 207 -19.01 -2.52 -0.43
N MET A 208 -19.19 -1.24 -0.76
CA MET A 208 -20.00 -0.31 0.02
C MET A 208 -21.51 -0.55 -0.13
N GLY A 209 -21.94 -1.37 -1.09
CA GLY A 209 -23.35 -1.57 -1.41
C GLY A 209 -24.03 -0.29 -1.94
N HIS A 210 -23.28 0.52 -2.68
CA HIS A 210 -23.77 1.70 -3.37
C HIS A 210 -24.36 1.32 -4.74
N THR A 211 -25.44 1.99 -5.14
CA THR A 211 -26.02 1.80 -6.48
C THR A 211 -25.21 2.51 -7.56
N TRP A 212 -24.51 3.59 -7.22
CA TRP A 212 -23.74 4.42 -8.15
C TRP A 212 -22.25 4.41 -7.78
N SER A 213 -21.40 4.09 -8.76
CA SER A 213 -19.93 4.01 -8.62
C SER A 213 -19.30 5.33 -8.17
N MET A 214 -19.79 6.45 -8.71
CA MET A 214 -19.29 7.81 -8.44
C MET A 214 -19.45 8.27 -6.98
N THR A 215 -20.23 7.57 -6.17
CA THR A 215 -20.43 7.92 -4.74
C THR A 215 -19.14 7.78 -3.91
N GLY A 216 -18.16 7.03 -4.42
CA GLY A 216 -16.89 6.75 -3.74
C GLY A 216 -15.72 7.65 -4.11
N LEU A 217 -15.88 8.63 -5.01
CA LEU A 217 -14.77 9.45 -5.52
C LEU A 217 -13.93 10.13 -4.44
N VAL A 218 -14.58 10.53 -3.34
CA VAL A 218 -13.90 11.18 -2.20
C VAL A 218 -12.78 10.33 -1.59
N TYR A 219 -12.85 9.00 -1.65
CA TYR A 219 -11.79 8.11 -1.14
C TYR A 219 -10.60 8.03 -2.11
N PHE A 220 -10.85 8.17 -3.41
CA PHE A 220 -9.80 8.22 -4.42
C PHE A 220 -9.05 9.56 -4.38
N GLU A 221 -9.78 10.66 -4.25
CA GLU A 221 -9.20 12.01 -4.11
C GLU A 221 -8.36 12.16 -2.83
N SER A 222 -8.69 11.41 -1.78
CA SER A 222 -7.98 11.47 -0.49
C SER A 222 -6.85 10.43 -0.33
N SER A 223 -6.75 9.44 -1.21
CA SER A 223 -5.75 8.37 -1.15
C SER A 223 -4.37 8.83 -1.62
N PRO A 224 -3.36 8.91 -0.73
CA PRO A 224 -1.99 9.22 -1.12
C PRO A 224 -1.41 8.14 -2.03
N THR A 225 -1.79 6.87 -1.84
CA THR A 225 -1.36 5.75 -2.68
C THR A 225 -1.94 5.80 -4.09
N GLN A 226 -3.19 6.26 -4.27
CA GLN A 226 -3.72 6.51 -5.62
C GLN A 226 -3.08 7.73 -6.25
N ALA A 227 -2.88 8.81 -5.49
CA ALA A 227 -2.12 9.95 -5.96
C ALA A 227 -0.69 9.56 -6.36
N GLU A 228 -0.03 8.66 -5.62
CA GLU A 228 1.29 8.13 -5.97
C GLU A 228 1.25 7.23 -7.20
N ARG A 229 0.25 6.35 -7.34
CA ARG A 229 0.05 5.53 -8.54
C ARG A 229 -0.21 6.40 -9.78
N VAL A 230 -1.03 7.43 -9.66
CA VAL A 230 -1.30 8.41 -10.72
C VAL A 230 -0.04 9.24 -11.00
N ASN A 231 0.67 9.72 -9.98
CA ASN A 231 1.92 10.46 -10.14
C ASN A 231 3.03 9.61 -10.77
N ARG A 232 3.04 8.30 -10.50
CA ARG A 232 3.93 7.32 -11.14
C ARG A 232 3.52 7.06 -12.59
N ALA A 233 2.23 6.84 -12.83
CA ALA A 233 1.70 6.59 -14.18
C ALA A 233 1.80 7.82 -15.10
N LEU A 234 1.70 9.03 -14.54
CA LEU A 234 1.78 10.29 -15.28
C LEU A 234 3.18 10.94 -15.20
N ALA A 235 4.13 10.34 -14.46
CA ALA A 235 5.46 10.89 -14.19
C ALA A 235 5.48 12.34 -13.64
N ILE A 236 4.40 12.79 -12.96
CA ILE A 236 4.20 14.19 -12.54
C ILE A 236 5.03 14.57 -11.29
N SER A 237 5.42 13.61 -10.44
CA SER A 237 6.16 13.90 -9.21
C SER A 237 7.68 13.86 -9.44
N PRO A 238 8.46 14.91 -9.10
CA PRO A 238 9.92 14.91 -9.21
C PRO A 238 10.61 13.77 -8.44
N ILE A 239 9.96 13.22 -7.40
CA ILE A 239 10.45 12.07 -6.63
C ILE A 239 10.12 10.77 -7.36
N CYS A 240 8.95 10.64 -7.98
CA CYS A 240 8.61 9.47 -8.80
C CYS A 240 9.40 9.46 -10.11
N SER A 241 9.66 10.62 -10.73
CA SER A 241 10.58 10.73 -11.87
C SER A 241 12.01 10.38 -11.44
N LYS A 242 12.44 10.72 -10.21
CA LYS A 242 13.73 10.25 -9.66
C LYS A 242 13.75 8.75 -9.42
N ILE A 243 12.68 8.15 -8.88
CA ILE A 243 12.60 6.70 -8.63
C ILE A 243 12.45 5.93 -9.95
N GLU A 244 11.70 6.42 -10.92
CA GLU A 244 11.65 5.85 -12.28
C GLU A 244 12.97 6.05 -13.02
N ARG A 245 13.69 7.17 -12.85
CA ARG A 245 15.04 7.36 -13.39
C ARG A 245 16.06 6.42 -12.74
N ILE A 246 15.94 6.18 -11.43
CA ILE A 246 16.77 5.22 -10.69
C ILE A 246 16.38 3.77 -11.04
N ALA A 247 15.09 3.49 -11.30
CA ALA A 247 14.59 2.15 -11.60
C ALA A 247 14.70 1.76 -13.08
N ARG A 248 14.62 2.73 -14.02
CA ARG A 248 14.84 2.52 -15.46
C ARG A 248 16.30 2.69 -15.85
N ASN A 249 16.99 3.72 -15.35
CA ASN A 249 18.32 4.07 -15.86
C ASN A 249 19.44 3.82 -14.83
N ARG A 250 19.13 3.44 -13.58
CA ARG A 250 20.12 3.16 -12.51
C ARG A 250 21.30 4.16 -12.50
N THR A 251 21.03 5.45 -12.66
CA THR A 251 22.07 6.47 -12.85
C THR A 251 22.08 7.57 -11.80
N ILE A 252 23.26 8.17 -11.60
CA ILE A 252 23.55 9.24 -10.66
C ILE A 252 24.28 10.40 -11.35
N SER A 253 24.00 11.65 -10.95
CA SER A 253 24.71 12.82 -11.50
C SER A 253 26.17 12.86 -11.00
N THR A 254 27.02 13.61 -11.70
CA THR A 254 28.42 13.83 -11.30
C THR A 254 28.53 14.56 -9.96
N GLU A 255 27.58 15.45 -9.67
CA GLU A 255 27.53 16.25 -8.44
C GLU A 255 27.11 15.39 -7.24
N ASP A 256 26.13 14.51 -7.45
CA ASP A 256 25.67 13.57 -6.43
C ASP A 256 26.78 12.55 -6.09
N LEU A 257 27.54 12.09 -7.11
CA LEU A 257 28.68 11.19 -6.90
C LEU A 257 29.80 11.86 -6.09
N SER A 258 30.09 13.13 -6.37
CA SER A 258 31.09 13.92 -5.63
C SER A 258 30.69 14.15 -4.17
N SER A 259 29.38 14.22 -3.90
CA SER A 259 28.81 14.39 -2.56
C SER A 259 28.66 13.06 -1.81
N ALA A 260 28.84 11.92 -2.48
CA ALA A 260 28.72 10.60 -1.87
C ALA A 260 29.92 10.29 -0.97
N LEU A 261 29.67 9.56 0.12
CA LEU A 261 30.71 9.09 1.02
C LEU A 261 31.76 8.25 0.23
N PRO A 262 33.07 8.43 0.47
CA PRO A 262 34.11 7.68 -0.25
C PRO A 262 33.92 6.16 -0.20
N ALA A 263 33.38 5.63 0.91
CA ALA A 263 33.08 4.21 1.06
C ALA A 263 32.03 3.67 0.07
N HIS A 264 31.23 4.55 -0.55
CA HIS A 264 30.21 4.20 -1.53
C HIS A 264 30.65 4.47 -2.96
N GLN A 265 31.69 5.28 -3.18
CA GLN A 265 32.23 5.54 -4.51
C GLN A 265 32.94 4.29 -5.03
N ILE A 266 32.70 3.96 -6.30
CA ILE A 266 33.27 2.76 -6.91
C ILE A 266 34.58 3.12 -7.60
N GLY A 267 35.65 2.41 -7.22
CA GLY A 267 36.94 2.52 -7.88
C GLY A 267 37.91 1.39 -7.53
N GLY A 268 38.91 1.17 -8.38
CA GLY A 268 39.93 0.13 -8.24
C GLY A 268 40.77 -0.02 -9.51
N MET A 269 41.66 -1.03 -9.54
CA MET A 269 42.60 -1.22 -10.66
C MET A 269 42.58 -2.66 -11.23
N PRO A 270 41.46 -3.12 -11.81
CA PRO A 270 41.40 -4.44 -12.44
C PRO A 270 42.33 -4.49 -13.67
N HIS A 271 43.13 -5.55 -13.77
CA HIS A 271 44.06 -5.77 -14.90
C HIS A 271 45.01 -4.60 -15.21
N GLY A 272 45.33 -3.76 -14.21
CA GLY A 272 46.19 -2.59 -14.39
C GLY A 272 45.49 -1.35 -14.97
N ILE A 273 44.17 -1.40 -15.19
CA ILE A 273 43.38 -0.27 -15.68
C ILE A 273 42.84 0.49 -14.47
N PRO A 274 43.20 1.77 -14.25
CA PRO A 274 42.62 2.56 -13.17
C PRO A 274 41.16 2.89 -13.52
N ILE A 275 40.24 2.45 -12.68
CA ILE A 275 38.81 2.73 -12.81
C ILE A 275 38.38 3.52 -11.57
N ALA A 276 37.88 4.73 -11.77
CA ALA A 276 37.32 5.56 -10.72
C ALA A 276 36.19 6.42 -11.29
N GLY A 277 35.24 6.83 -10.45
CA GLY A 277 34.19 7.76 -10.85
C GLY A 277 33.09 7.14 -11.71
N ILE A 278 33.08 5.82 -11.92
CA ILE A 278 32.06 5.13 -12.72
C ILE A 278 30.67 5.13 -12.07
N GLY A 279 30.57 5.47 -10.78
CA GLY A 279 29.31 5.53 -10.06
C GLY A 279 29.43 5.17 -8.58
N MET A 280 28.29 4.91 -7.95
CA MET A 280 28.20 4.57 -6.53
C MET A 280 27.55 3.21 -6.26
N CYS A 281 27.92 2.58 -5.16
CA CYS A 281 27.31 1.37 -4.63
C CYS A 281 26.40 1.71 -3.47
N THR A 282 25.13 1.26 -3.50
CA THR A 282 24.19 1.47 -2.39
C THR A 282 24.55 0.70 -1.11
N LEU A 283 25.34 -0.37 -1.21
CA LEU A 283 25.83 -1.16 -0.07
C LEU A 283 27.15 -0.61 0.53
N GLY A 284 27.96 0.06 -0.30
CA GLY A 284 29.34 0.43 0.04
C GLY A 284 30.37 -0.64 -0.37
N GLN A 285 31.58 -0.20 -0.74
CA GLN A 285 32.66 -1.06 -1.24
C GLN A 285 33.21 -2.02 -0.17
N GLY A 286 33.34 -1.56 1.08
CA GLY A 286 33.89 -2.37 2.18
C GLY A 286 33.03 -3.55 2.63
N LEU A 287 31.75 -3.57 2.25
CA LEU A 287 30.79 -4.62 2.58
C LEU A 287 30.45 -5.51 1.37
N CYS A 288 31.00 -5.19 0.19
CA CYS A 288 30.68 -5.88 -1.05
C CYS A 288 31.54 -7.13 -1.22
N ALA A 289 30.91 -8.30 -1.34
CA ALA A 289 31.62 -9.54 -1.66
C ALA A 289 31.96 -9.71 -3.16
N LYS A 290 31.48 -8.80 -4.02
CA LYS A 290 31.80 -8.82 -5.46
C LYS A 290 33.14 -8.14 -5.69
N ASN A 291 34.08 -8.88 -6.27
CA ASN A 291 35.43 -8.44 -6.61
C ASN A 291 35.78 -9.08 -7.98
N PRO A 292 36.25 -8.34 -9.00
CA PRO A 292 36.70 -6.95 -9.05
C PRO A 292 35.63 -5.90 -9.39
N VAL A 293 36.01 -4.61 -9.42
CA VAL A 293 35.16 -3.43 -9.73
C VAL A 293 34.29 -3.61 -10.97
N LEU A 294 34.79 -4.31 -11.98
CA LEU A 294 34.06 -4.62 -13.21
C LEU A 294 32.74 -5.38 -12.97
N SER A 295 32.64 -6.15 -11.88
CA SER A 295 31.40 -6.84 -11.50
C SER A 295 30.25 -5.87 -11.15
N CYS A 296 30.54 -4.58 -10.94
CA CYS A 296 29.51 -3.57 -10.67
C CYS A 296 28.56 -3.38 -11.85
N TYR A 297 29.04 -3.47 -13.10
CA TYR A 297 28.20 -3.34 -14.31
C TYR A 297 27.10 -4.42 -14.41
N GLY A 298 27.21 -5.53 -13.67
CA GLY A 298 26.15 -6.53 -13.54
C GLY A 298 25.52 -6.60 -12.14
N CYS A 299 25.62 -5.54 -11.35
CA CYS A 299 25.14 -5.52 -9.97
C CYS A 299 23.90 -4.66 -9.80
N ASP A 300 22.84 -5.20 -9.19
CA ASP A 300 21.61 -4.44 -8.92
C ASP A 300 21.77 -3.28 -7.95
N ARG A 301 22.92 -3.19 -7.27
CA ARG A 301 23.24 -2.14 -6.31
C ARG A 301 24.10 -1.03 -6.90
N PHE A 302 24.49 -1.16 -8.17
CA PHE A 302 25.28 -0.18 -8.91
C PHE A 302 24.41 0.94 -9.43
N LEU A 303 24.84 2.17 -9.18
CA LEU A 303 24.29 3.38 -9.77
C LEU A 303 25.36 4.04 -10.65
N ALA A 304 25.22 3.94 -11.96
CA ALA A 304 26.19 4.43 -12.96
C ALA A 304 26.19 5.97 -13.04
N VAL A 305 27.35 6.58 -13.22
CA VAL A 305 27.40 8.03 -13.42
C VAL A 305 26.80 8.40 -14.79
N GLN A 306 26.07 9.51 -14.88
CA GLN A 306 25.41 9.92 -16.13
C GLN A 306 26.39 10.31 -17.25
N ASN A 307 27.66 10.51 -16.94
CA ASN A 307 28.68 10.87 -17.93
C ASN A 307 29.15 9.62 -18.69
N SER A 308 28.58 9.38 -19.88
CA SER A 308 28.89 8.22 -20.74
C SER A 308 30.38 8.11 -21.10
N LYS A 309 31.10 9.23 -21.21
CA LYS A 309 32.54 9.24 -21.50
C LYS A 309 33.37 8.45 -20.49
N ILE A 310 32.99 8.48 -19.22
CA ILE A 310 33.68 7.72 -18.15
C ILE A 310 33.53 6.20 -18.39
N HIS A 311 32.39 5.76 -18.92
CA HIS A 311 32.13 4.37 -19.26
C HIS A 311 32.82 3.96 -20.57
N GLU A 312 32.88 4.86 -21.56
CA GLU A 312 33.64 4.68 -22.79
C GLU A 312 35.14 4.49 -22.53
N GLU A 313 35.72 5.25 -21.58
CA GLU A 313 37.11 5.09 -21.15
C GLU A 313 37.37 3.70 -20.56
N VAL A 314 36.45 3.18 -19.74
CA VAL A 314 36.54 1.82 -19.18
C VAL A 314 36.49 0.77 -20.27
N ARG A 315 35.57 0.90 -21.22
CA ARG A 315 35.44 0.02 -22.39
C ARG A 315 36.73 0.02 -23.21
N ASP A 316 37.25 1.21 -23.52
CA ASP A 316 38.43 1.36 -24.37
C ASP A 316 39.70 0.85 -23.66
N GLY A 317 39.77 0.96 -22.33
CA GLY A 317 40.80 0.32 -21.51
C GLY A 317 40.68 -1.21 -21.49
N LEU A 318 39.46 -1.76 -21.49
CA LEU A 318 39.22 -3.21 -21.44
C LEU A 318 39.48 -3.92 -22.77
N ARG A 319 39.19 -3.29 -23.91
CA ARG A 319 39.34 -3.89 -25.25
C ARG A 319 40.73 -4.50 -25.50
N PRO A 320 41.86 -3.81 -25.22
CA PRO A 320 43.20 -4.40 -25.32
C PRO A 320 43.42 -5.61 -24.41
N VAL A 321 42.84 -5.61 -23.20
CA VAL A 321 42.97 -6.74 -22.25
C VAL A 321 42.22 -7.96 -22.78
N VAL A 322 41.01 -7.80 -23.31
CA VAL A 322 40.26 -8.89 -23.94
C VAL A 322 41.05 -9.49 -25.11
N LEU A 323 41.64 -8.64 -25.97
CA LEU A 323 42.49 -9.08 -27.08
C LEU A 323 43.73 -9.86 -26.61
N GLN A 324 44.35 -9.45 -25.49
CA GLN A 324 45.48 -10.19 -24.92
C GLN A 324 45.07 -11.60 -24.46
N PHE A 325 43.94 -11.73 -23.77
CA PHE A 325 43.43 -13.04 -23.33
C PHE A 325 43.02 -13.92 -24.51
N TYR A 326 42.44 -13.34 -25.56
CA TYR A 326 42.11 -14.04 -26.81
C TYR A 326 43.36 -14.57 -27.53
N ASN A 327 44.39 -13.73 -27.67
CA ASN A 327 45.64 -14.12 -28.32
C ASN A 327 46.40 -15.18 -27.51
N ALA A 328 46.39 -15.05 -26.17
CA ALA A 328 47.00 -16.02 -25.26
C ALA A 328 46.29 -17.39 -25.28
N SER A 329 44.97 -17.42 -25.53
CA SER A 329 44.20 -18.67 -25.68
C SER A 329 44.32 -19.31 -27.07
N ARG A 330 45.18 -18.80 -27.96
CA ARG A 330 45.37 -19.29 -29.34
C ARG A 330 44.06 -19.41 -30.15
N GLY A 331 43.07 -18.58 -29.85
CA GLY A 331 41.76 -18.61 -30.52
C GLY A 331 40.83 -19.74 -30.05
N GLU A 332 41.15 -20.47 -28.98
CA GLU A 332 40.17 -21.32 -28.31
C GLU A 332 39.16 -20.45 -27.56
N ASN A 333 37.91 -20.45 -28.04
CA ASN A 333 36.77 -19.69 -27.50
C ASN A 333 36.35 -20.09 -26.06
N TYR A 334 37.13 -20.93 -25.36
CA TYR A 334 36.74 -21.56 -24.09
C TYR A 334 37.63 -21.17 -22.90
N SER A 335 38.41 -20.09 -22.98
CA SER A 335 39.03 -19.54 -21.77
C SER A 335 37.95 -18.89 -20.89
N PRO A 336 37.75 -19.35 -19.63
CA PRO A 336 36.76 -18.75 -18.73
C PRO A 336 37.04 -17.26 -18.48
N ALA A 337 38.32 -16.86 -18.48
CA ALA A 337 38.71 -15.46 -18.32
C ALA A 337 38.32 -14.59 -19.52
N TYR A 338 38.46 -15.11 -20.74
CA TYR A 338 38.02 -14.43 -21.96
C TYR A 338 36.51 -14.23 -21.96
N SER A 339 35.75 -15.29 -21.65
CA SER A 339 34.28 -15.22 -21.61
C SER A 339 33.77 -14.23 -20.55
N GLN A 340 34.37 -14.24 -19.35
CA GLN A 340 34.02 -13.30 -18.28
C GLN A 340 34.30 -11.84 -18.67
N LEU A 341 35.42 -11.57 -19.36
CA LEU A 341 35.75 -10.23 -19.82
C LEU A 341 34.86 -9.76 -20.97
N GLN A 342 34.45 -10.68 -21.85
CA GLN A 342 33.47 -10.40 -22.90
C GLN A 342 32.12 -10.01 -22.30
N ASP A 343 31.60 -10.79 -21.34
CA ASP A 343 30.36 -10.51 -20.63
C ASP A 343 30.39 -9.12 -19.94
N VAL A 344 31.55 -8.77 -19.36
CA VAL A 344 31.73 -7.44 -18.76
C VAL A 344 31.67 -6.36 -19.83
N LEU A 345 32.36 -6.55 -20.96
CA LEU A 345 32.39 -5.56 -22.05
C LEU A 345 30.99 -5.30 -22.61
N GLU A 346 30.19 -6.36 -22.81
CA GLU A 346 28.80 -6.24 -23.26
C GLU A 346 27.95 -5.44 -22.26
N ARG A 347 28.15 -5.63 -20.95
CA ARG A 347 27.44 -4.86 -19.92
C ARG A 347 27.87 -3.39 -19.87
N VAL A 348 29.14 -3.10 -20.17
CA VAL A 348 29.62 -1.72 -20.27
C VAL A 348 29.00 -1.03 -21.49
N GLU A 349 28.98 -1.68 -22.65
CA GLU A 349 28.35 -1.15 -23.87
C GLU A 349 26.84 -0.91 -23.65
N HIS A 350 26.15 -1.84 -22.98
CA HIS A 350 24.74 -1.64 -22.63
C HIS A 350 24.49 -0.38 -21.78
N VAL A 351 25.36 -0.11 -20.79
CA VAL A 351 25.27 1.12 -19.98
C VAL A 351 25.55 2.36 -20.83
N ILE A 352 26.49 2.31 -21.77
CA ILE A 352 26.77 3.41 -22.71
C ILE A 352 25.56 3.67 -23.61
N ASP A 353 24.96 2.62 -24.17
CA ASP A 353 23.79 2.71 -25.05
C ASP A 353 22.56 3.26 -24.29
N GLU A 354 22.34 2.82 -23.05
CA GLU A 354 21.28 3.37 -22.19
C GLU A 354 21.50 4.84 -21.88
N LEU A 355 22.75 5.26 -21.64
CA LEU A 355 23.09 6.65 -21.37
C LEU A 355 22.94 7.53 -22.59
N ASN A 356 23.36 7.06 -23.77
CA ASN A 356 23.28 7.81 -25.02
C ASN A 356 21.84 7.88 -25.56
N GLY A 357 21.08 6.79 -25.47
CA GLY A 357 19.66 6.76 -25.86
C GLY A 357 18.74 7.60 -24.96
N ALA A 358 19.18 7.95 -23.75
CA ALA A 358 18.50 8.90 -22.88
C ALA A 358 18.73 10.37 -23.29
N VAL A 359 19.81 10.67 -24.01
CA VAL A 359 20.15 12.03 -24.48
C VAL A 359 19.38 12.40 -25.75
N ASP A 360 19.05 11.42 -26.59
CA ASP A 360 18.33 11.64 -27.86
C ASP A 360 16.81 11.83 -27.71
N ASN A 361 16.27 11.71 -26.48
CA ASN A 361 14.83 11.81 -26.15
C ASN A 361 14.47 13.01 -25.26
N GLU A 362 15.40 13.92 -24.99
CA GLU A 362 15.16 15.27 -24.44
C GLU A 362 15.17 16.32 -25.56
#